data_AF-A0A7J4NUD2-F1
#
_entry.id   AF-A0A7J4NUD2-F1
#
_cell.length_a   1.000
_cell.length_b   1.000
_cell.length_c   1.000
_cell.angle_alpha   90.00
_cell.angle_beta   90.00
_cell.angle_gamma   90.00
#
_symmetry.space_group_name_H-M   'P 1'
#
loop_
_entity.id
_entity.type
_entity.pdbx_description
1 polymer ?
#
loop_
_entity_poly.entity_id
_entity_poly.type
_entity_poly.pdbx_seq_one_letter_code
_entity_poly.pdbx_strand_id
1 'polypeptide(L)'
;TRDIFSETEMLVKIGLDVPVITQLFEILRCFEYPCDVLPLSIEGAVKNLTETMKGGNGHIHLHIHEHTHTGISSARSKYHVHAEKHE
;
A
#
# COMPACT_ATOMS: atom_id res chain seq x y z
N THR A 1 6.26 -11.01 -11.21
CA THR A 1 6.25 -9.54 -11.42
C THR A 1 5.82 -8.78 -10.16
N ARG A 2 4.87 -9.28 -9.36
CA ARG A 2 4.51 -8.67 -8.05
C ARG A 2 5.61 -8.83 -6.98
N ASP A 3 6.44 -9.86 -7.10
CA ASP A 3 7.50 -10.20 -6.14
C ASP A 3 8.59 -9.10 -6.08
N ILE A 4 8.88 -8.45 -7.21
CA ILE A 4 9.86 -7.35 -7.28
C ILE A 4 9.43 -6.16 -6.40
N PHE A 5 8.12 -5.89 -6.30
CA PHE A 5 7.56 -4.85 -5.44
C PHE A 5 7.33 -5.30 -4.00
N SER A 6 7.49 -6.60 -3.73
CA SER A 6 7.37 -7.16 -2.39
C SER A 6 8.66 -6.96 -1.58
N GLU A 7 9.79 -6.77 -2.26
CA GLU A 7 11.07 -6.39 -1.67
C GLU A 7 11.28 -4.87 -1.67
N THR A 8 10.34 -4.13 -1.08
CA THR A 8 10.45 -2.68 -0.92
C THR A 8 11.76 -2.26 -0.26
N GLU A 9 12.28 -3.04 0.68
CA GLU A 9 13.58 -2.79 1.30
C GLU A 9 14.75 -2.94 0.32
N MET A 10 14.67 -3.86 -0.65
CA MET A 10 15.71 -4.05 -1.65
C MET A 10 15.69 -2.90 -2.67
N LEU A 11 14.51 -2.50 -3.14
CA LEU A 11 14.33 -1.35 -4.04
C LEU A 11 14.86 -0.05 -3.41
N VAL A 12 14.59 0.16 -2.13
CA VAL A 12 15.13 1.28 -1.34
C VAL A 12 16.66 1.20 -1.22
N LYS A 13 17.21 0.02 -0.93
CA LYS A 13 18.67 -0.17 -0.77
C LYS A 13 19.46 0.09 -2.05
N ILE A 14 18.84 -0.06 -3.22
CA ILE A 14 19.50 0.17 -4.52
C ILE A 14 19.21 1.56 -5.10
N GLY A 15 18.57 2.46 -4.34
CA GLY A 15 18.34 3.85 -4.74
C GLY A 15 17.25 4.03 -5.80
N LEU A 16 16.36 3.04 -5.96
CA LEU A 16 15.18 3.18 -6.81
C LEU A 16 14.02 3.74 -6.00
N ASP A 17 13.31 4.71 -6.57
CA ASP A 17 12.09 5.24 -5.96
C ASP A 17 11.07 4.12 -5.74
N VAL A 18 10.54 4.05 -4.52
CA VAL A 18 9.45 3.11 -4.23
C VAL A 18 8.19 3.67 -4.88
N PRO A 19 7.53 2.90 -5.77
CA PRO A 19 6.30 3.36 -6.38
C PRO A 19 5.24 3.67 -5.31
N VAL A 20 4.55 4.80 -5.43
CA VAL A 20 3.47 5.23 -4.51
C VAL A 20 2.42 4.13 -4.28
N ILE A 21 2.19 3.28 -5.29
CA ILE A 21 1.30 2.11 -5.18
C ILE A 21 1.72 1.12 -4.08
N THR A 22 3.00 1.02 -3.81
CA THR A 22 3.54 0.13 -2.78
C THR A 22 3.26 0.65 -1.38
N GLN A 23 3.32 1.97 -1.18
CA GLN A 23 2.88 2.61 0.07
C GLN A 23 1.38 2.37 0.31
N LEU A 24 0.56 2.50 -0.72
CA LEU A 24 -0.87 2.21 -0.63
C LEU A 24 -1.12 0.76 -0.18
N PHE A 25 -0.40 -0.20 -0.77
CA PHE A 25 -0.54 -1.62 -0.40
C PHE A 25 -0.05 -1.93 1.02
N GLU A 26 1.06 -1.33 1.48
CA GLU A 26 1.51 -1.52 2.86
C GLU A 26 0.49 -0.99 3.87
N ILE A 27 -0.16 0.15 3.60
CA ILE A 27 -1.24 0.67 4.44
C ILE A 27 -2.46 -0.26 4.42
N LEU A 28 -2.90 -0.68 3.23
CA LEU A 28 -4.06 -1.57 3.09
C LEU A 28 -3.84 -2.93 3.77
N ARG A 29 -2.62 -3.48 3.73
CA ARG A 29 -2.25 -4.70 4.46
C ARG A 29 -2.29 -4.53 5.98
N CYS A 30 -2.05 -3.34 6.52
CA CYS A 30 -2.25 -3.07 7.96
C CYS A 30 -3.71 -3.22 8.39
N PHE A 31 -4.64 -3.12 7.43
CA PHE A 31 -6.07 -3.37 7.61
C PHE A 31 -6.50 -4.78 7.15
N GLU A 32 -5.53 -5.68 6.92
CA GLU A 32 -5.72 -7.04 6.39
C GLU A 32 -6.45 -7.09 5.04
N TYR A 33 -6.40 -5.99 4.26
CA TYR A 33 -7.03 -5.97 2.95
C TYR A 33 -6.23 -6.82 1.95
N PRO A 34 -6.88 -7.72 1.17
CA PRO A 34 -6.20 -8.63 0.24
C PRO A 34 -5.69 -7.87 -0.99
N CYS A 35 -4.49 -7.31 -0.91
CA CYS A 35 -3.93 -6.48 -1.99
C CYS A 35 -3.54 -7.27 -3.26
N ASP A 36 -3.56 -8.60 -3.23
CA ASP A 36 -3.17 -9.44 -4.37
C ASP A 36 -4.11 -9.30 -5.57
N VAL A 37 -5.36 -8.89 -5.33
CA VAL A 37 -6.36 -8.63 -6.37
C VAL A 37 -6.28 -7.22 -6.96
N LEU A 38 -5.50 -6.31 -6.35
CA LEU A 38 -5.41 -4.93 -6.80
C LEU A 38 -4.43 -4.78 -7.98
N PRO A 39 -4.73 -3.91 -8.96
CA PRO A 39 -3.78 -3.51 -10.00
C PRO A 39 -2.53 -2.84 -9.43
N LEU A 40 -1.38 -3.02 -10.10
CA LEU A 40 -0.07 -2.45 -9.70
C LEU A 40 0.12 -0.96 -10.12
N SER A 41 -0.96 -0.23 -10.35
CA SER A 41 -0.95 1.21 -10.59
C SER A 41 -1.91 1.91 -9.65
N ILE A 42 -1.61 3.15 -9.25
CA ILE A 42 -2.48 3.93 -8.36
C ILE A 42 -3.87 4.09 -8.98
N GLU A 43 -3.95 4.52 -10.23
CA GLU A 43 -5.23 4.70 -10.92
C GLU A 43 -6.03 3.40 -10.99
N GLY A 44 -5.37 2.28 -11.31
CA GLY A 44 -6.02 0.98 -11.39
C GLY A 44 -6.53 0.49 -10.03
N ALA A 45 -5.72 0.62 -8.98
CA ALA A 45 -6.10 0.25 -7.62
C ALA A 45 -7.28 1.10 -7.11
N VAL A 46 -7.21 2.42 -7.26
CA VAL A 46 -8.29 3.33 -6.84
C VAL A 46 -9.58 3.05 -7.62
N LYS A 47 -9.50 2.84 -8.94
CA LYS A 47 -10.65 2.47 -9.76
C LYS A 47 -11.27 1.17 -9.28
N ASN A 48 -10.47 0.13 -9.05
CA ASN A 48 -10.96 -1.17 -8.59
C ASN A 48 -11.65 -1.08 -7.21
N LEU A 49 -11.05 -0.35 -6.26
CA LEU A 49 -11.65 -0.09 -4.95
C LEU A 49 -13.00 0.65 -5.08
N THR A 50 -13.04 1.66 -5.96
CA THR A 50 -14.26 2.46 -6.22
C THR A 50 -15.38 1.63 -6.85
N GLU A 51 -15.05 0.78 -7.84
CA GLU A 51 -16.01 -0.10 -8.48
C GLU A 51 -16.55 -1.14 -7.50
N THR A 52 -15.68 -1.69 -6.65
CA THR A 52 -16.05 -2.62 -5.56
C THR A 52 -17.07 -1.98 -4.62
N MET A 53 -16.93 -0.69 -4.32
CA MET A 53 -17.88 0.05 -3.48
C MET A 53 -19.21 0.40 -4.17
N LYS A 54 -19.23 0.50 -5.51
CA LYS A 54 -20.44 0.87 -6.26
C LYS A 54 -21.41 -0.29 -6.51
N GLY A 55 -20.92 -1.53 -6.53
CA GLY A 55 -21.74 -2.69 -6.85
C GLY A 55 -22.63 -3.14 -5.68
N GLY A 56 -23.90 -2.70 -5.64
CA GLY A 56 -25.08 -3.34 -4.99
C GLY A 56 -25.05 -3.64 -3.48
N ASN A 57 -24.00 -4.29 -2.98
CA ASN A 57 -23.67 -4.59 -1.58
C ASN A 57 -22.29 -4.01 -1.17
N GLY A 58 -21.67 -3.20 -2.04
CA GLY A 58 -20.26 -2.88 -2.06
C GLY A 58 -19.76 -2.03 -0.89
N HIS A 59 -19.23 -2.68 0.13
CA HIS A 59 -18.40 -2.04 1.14
C HIS A 59 -17.10 -2.80 1.26
N ILE A 60 -16.02 -2.06 1.47
CA ILE A 60 -14.72 -2.64 1.76
C ILE A 60 -14.69 -2.92 3.26
N HIS A 61 -14.50 -4.18 3.63
CA HIS A 61 -14.23 -4.56 5.02
C HIS A 61 -12.76 -4.33 5.30
N LEU A 62 -12.48 -3.55 6.33
CA LEU A 62 -11.14 -3.34 6.86
C LEU A 62 -11.12 -3.90 8.28
N HIS A 63 -10.10 -4.69 8.59
CA HIS A 63 -9.92 -5.27 9.92
C HIS A 63 -8.95 -4.40 10.72
N ILE A 64 -9.32 -4.05 11.95
CA ILE A 64 -8.47 -3.26 12.85
C ILE A 64 -8.12 -4.13 14.04
N HIS A 65 -6.82 -4.31 14.26
CA HIS A 65 -6.26 -5.03 15.39
C HIS A 65 -5.38 -4.10 16.24
N GLU A 66 -4.96 -4.58 17.41
CA GLU A 66 -4.08 -3.84 18.34
C GLU A 66 -2.84 -3.25 17.66
N HIS A 67 -2.32 -3.96 16.65
CA HIS A 67 -1.11 -3.62 15.89
C HIS A 67 -1.38 -2.81 14.60
N THR A 68 -2.63 -2.55 14.23
CA THR A 68 -2.93 -1.76 13.02
C THR A 68 -2.37 -0.34 13.12
N HIS A 69 -2.53 0.32 14.27
CA HIS A 69 -2.04 1.69 14.47
C HIS A 69 -0.50 1.78 14.44
N THR A 70 0.19 0.82 15.06
CA THR A 70 1.66 0.77 15.03
C THR A 70 2.17 0.44 13.62
N GLY A 71 1.51 -0.48 12.90
CA GLY A 71 1.82 -0.81 11.51
C GLY A 71 1.70 0.40 10.57
N ILE A 72 0.63 1.19 10.70
CA ILE A 72 0.46 2.43 9.91
C ILE A 72 1.56 3.45 10.22
N SER A 73 1.91 3.61 11.50
CA SER A 73 2.99 4.51 11.92
C SER A 73 4.33 4.09 11.31
N SER A 74 4.65 2.80 11.36
CA SER A 74 5.87 2.25 10.75
C SER A 74 5.91 2.43 9.24
N ALA A 75 4.81 2.12 8.54
CA ALA A 75 4.70 2.32 7.08
C ALA A 75 4.89 3.81 6.71
N ARG A 76 4.28 4.72 7.46
CA ARG A 76 4.43 6.17 7.23
C ARG A 76 5.86 6.65 7.47
N SER A 77 6.50 6.25 8.57
CA SER A 77 7.89 6.60 8.86
C SER A 77 8.86 6.07 7.81
N LYS A 78 8.62 4.86 7.27
CA LYS A 78 9.43 4.26 6.20
C LYS A 78 9.52 5.19 4.99
N TYR A 79 8.43 5.81 4.55
CA TYR A 79 8.42 6.64 3.35
C TYR A 79 8.67 8.14 3.59
N HIS A 80 8.42 8.67 4.80
CA HIS A 80 8.67 10.08 5.11
C HIS A 80 10.18 10.43 5.15
N VAL A 81 11.01 9.51 5.65
CA VAL A 81 12.47 9.68 5.73
C VAL A 81 13.14 9.74 4.35
N HIS A 82 12.48 9.22 3.32
CA HIS A 82 13.01 9.24 1.95
C HIS A 82 12.66 10.52 1.18
N ALA A 83 11.51 11.14 1.43
CA ALA A 83 11.13 12.39 0.77
C ALA A 83 12.09 13.55 1.09
N GLU A 84 12.63 13.62 2.32
CA GLU A 84 13.58 14.66 2.73
C GLU A 84 15.03 14.42 2.26
N LYS A 85 15.34 13.24 1.70
CA LYS A 85 16.69 12.94 1.17
C LYS A 85 16.87 13.26 -0.31
N HIS A 86 15.81 13.66 -0.99
CA HIS A 86 15.79 13.95 -2.42
C HIS A 86 15.42 15.41 -2.75
N GLU A 87 15.49 16.31 -1.76
CA GLU A 87 15.44 17.77 -1.93
C GLU A 87 16.86 18.37 -1.83
#